data_AF-A0A3B9V2D5-F1
#
_entry.id   AF-A0A3B9V2D5-F1
#
_cell.length_a   1.000
_cell.length_b   1.000
_cell.length_c   1.000
_cell.angle_alpha   90.00
_cell.angle_beta   90.00
_cell.angle_gamma   90.00
#
_symmetry.space_group_name_H-M   'P 1'
#
loop_
_entity.id
_entity.type
_entity.pdbx_description
1 polymer ?
#
loop_
_entity_poly.entity_id
_entity_poly.type
_entity_poly.pdbx_seq_one_letter_code
_entity_poly.pdbx_strand_id
1 'polypeptide(L)'
;VFVGSLASALTVTRFPQLSYSIWLAAIGIAGCAALLVSPTLRRVVRFERGIGYLPKKIAKVIRDLDQAVLYYRTQLKGIGLWILFSPVIYSVVFVSFFIMDRALGVGLQLTDYFVICPIVFVLQGIPIAPAGWGIGEALFGGLIGKFGAANLGGIIGAEAMMRTRGVAVSILYRSQVALWSLLGGLFTLIERRRH
;
A
#
# COMPACT_ATOMS: atom_id res chain seq x y z
N VAL A 1 0.87 -2.50 -5.11
CA VAL A 1 2.02 -3.33 -5.56
C VAL A 1 2.16 -3.30 -7.07
N PHE A 2 1.18 -3.76 -7.87
CA PHE A 2 1.25 -3.76 -9.34
C PHE A 2 1.67 -2.41 -9.96
N VAL A 3 1.00 -1.30 -9.57
CA VAL A 3 1.36 0.06 -10.01
C VAL A 3 2.79 0.45 -9.61
N GLY A 4 3.19 0.09 -8.39
CA GLY A 4 4.53 0.37 -7.87
C GLY A 4 5.62 -0.43 -8.57
N SER A 5 5.36 -1.68 -8.93
CA SER A 5 6.27 -2.54 -9.69
C SER A 5 6.42 -2.04 -11.13
N LEU A 6 5.33 -1.60 -11.76
CA LEU A 6 5.36 -1.02 -13.09
C LEU A 6 6.15 0.31 -13.10
N ALA A 7 5.94 1.16 -12.10
CA ALA A 7 6.68 2.41 -11.96
C ALA A 7 8.14 2.21 -11.53
N SER A 8 8.43 1.21 -10.70
CA SER A 8 9.80 0.92 -10.28
C SER A 8 10.67 0.43 -11.43
N ALA A 9 10.07 -0.08 -12.52
CA ALA A 9 10.76 -0.39 -13.77
C ALA A 9 11.34 0.88 -14.44
N LEU A 10 10.71 2.03 -14.26
CA LEU A 10 11.17 3.32 -14.79
C LEU A 10 12.24 3.98 -13.91
N THR A 11 12.36 3.56 -12.64
CA THR A 11 13.34 4.09 -11.68
C THR A 11 14.49 3.12 -11.37
N VAL A 12 14.61 1.99 -12.10
CA VAL A 12 15.65 0.96 -11.89
C VAL A 12 17.06 1.55 -11.93
N THR A 13 17.28 2.53 -12.80
CA THR A 13 18.58 3.20 -12.98
C THR A 13 18.96 4.10 -11.81
N ARG A 14 17.99 4.53 -10.99
CA ARG A 14 18.21 5.49 -9.90
C ARG A 14 18.31 4.83 -8.52
N PHE A 15 17.51 3.79 -8.27
CA PHE A 15 17.50 3.06 -7.00
C PHE A 15 17.34 1.54 -7.21
N PRO A 16 18.39 0.84 -7.68
CA PRO A 16 18.30 -0.57 -8.10
C PRO A 16 17.92 -1.51 -6.96
N GLN A 17 18.49 -1.32 -5.76
CA GLN A 17 18.18 -2.16 -4.58
C GLN A 17 16.70 -2.10 -4.16
N LEU A 18 16.09 -0.92 -4.29
CA LEU A 18 14.69 -0.70 -3.91
C LEU A 18 13.72 -1.20 -4.99
N SER A 19 14.11 -1.16 -6.27
CA SER A 19 13.33 -1.77 -7.33
C SER A 19 13.30 -3.30 -7.23
N TYR A 20 14.44 -3.95 -6.96
CA TYR A 20 14.49 -5.41 -6.78
C TYR A 20 13.65 -5.88 -5.59
N SER A 21 13.62 -5.15 -4.48
CA SER A 21 12.78 -5.52 -3.33
C SER A 21 11.29 -5.37 -3.61
N ILE A 22 10.88 -4.34 -4.36
CA ILE A 22 9.49 -4.17 -4.82
C ILE A 22 9.08 -5.33 -5.74
N TRP A 23 9.94 -5.71 -6.68
CA TRP A 23 9.66 -6.82 -7.60
C TRP A 23 9.61 -8.17 -6.89
N LEU A 24 10.52 -8.45 -5.95
CA LEU A 24 10.46 -9.66 -5.12
C LEU A 24 9.20 -9.72 -4.28
N ALA A 25 8.79 -8.60 -3.67
CA ALA A 25 7.53 -8.53 -2.92
C ALA A 25 6.32 -8.75 -3.84
N ALA A 26 6.33 -8.18 -5.04
CA ALA A 26 5.26 -8.36 -6.02
C ALA A 26 5.13 -9.81 -6.49
N ILE A 27 6.25 -10.46 -6.81
CA ILE A 27 6.30 -11.88 -7.19
C ILE A 27 5.86 -12.76 -6.01
N GLY A 28 6.30 -12.46 -4.79
CA GLY A 28 5.89 -13.17 -3.59
C GLY A 28 4.39 -13.08 -3.35
N ILE A 29 3.80 -11.88 -3.46
CA ILE A 29 2.35 -11.67 -3.30
C ILE A 29 1.57 -12.36 -4.43
N ALA A 30 2.03 -12.25 -5.67
CA ALA A 30 1.41 -12.93 -6.81
C ALA A 30 1.49 -14.46 -6.66
N GLY A 31 2.62 -14.99 -6.17
CA GLY A 31 2.82 -16.39 -5.87
C GLY A 31 1.91 -16.88 -4.74
N CYS A 32 1.81 -16.14 -3.63
CA CYS A 32 0.87 -16.43 -2.54
C CYS A 32 -0.59 -16.38 -3.01
N ALA A 33 -0.96 -15.39 -3.82
CA ALA A 33 -2.30 -15.29 -4.39
C ALA A 33 -2.59 -16.48 -5.34
N ALA A 34 -1.64 -16.85 -6.20
CA ALA A 34 -1.77 -18.01 -7.08
C ALA A 34 -1.85 -19.34 -6.32
N LEU A 35 -1.08 -19.49 -5.23
CA LEU A 35 -1.12 -20.64 -4.32
C LEU A 35 -2.48 -20.78 -3.62
N LEU A 36 -3.07 -19.67 -3.17
CA LEU A 36 -4.36 -19.65 -2.49
C LEU A 36 -5.54 -19.89 -3.45
N VAL A 37 -5.45 -19.41 -4.69
CA VAL A 37 -6.52 -19.52 -5.69
C VAL A 37 -6.48 -20.87 -6.44
N SER A 38 -5.30 -21.47 -6.64
CA SER A 38 -5.14 -22.68 -7.46
C SER A 38 -5.39 -23.98 -6.68
N PRO A 39 -6.40 -24.79 -7.06
CA PRO A 39 -6.73 -26.04 -6.36
C PRO A 39 -5.65 -27.11 -6.51
N THR A 40 -4.88 -27.10 -7.59
CA THR A 40 -3.81 -28.07 -7.88
C THR A 40 -2.58 -27.82 -7.02
N LEU A 41 -2.16 -26.56 -6.88
CA LEU A 41 -1.03 -26.19 -6.02
C LEU A 41 -1.35 -26.41 -4.53
N ARG A 42 -2.57 -26.09 -4.09
CA ARG A 42 -3.03 -26.38 -2.72
C ARG A 42 -2.97 -27.88 -2.38
N ARG A 43 -3.27 -28.75 -3.34
CA ARG A 43 -3.20 -30.21 -3.21
C ARG A 43 -1.75 -30.72 -3.15
N VAL A 44 -0.85 -30.12 -3.94
CA VAL A 44 0.59 -30.44 -3.96
C VAL A 44 1.28 -30.01 -2.66
N VAL A 45 0.92 -28.84 -2.10
CA VAL A 45 1.52 -28.31 -0.86
C VAL A 45 0.96 -29.00 0.41
N ARG A 46 -0.07 -29.85 0.31
CA ARG A 46 -0.71 -30.55 1.45
C ARG A 46 -1.04 -29.60 2.61
N PHE A 47 -1.60 -28.44 2.28
CA PHE A 47 -1.96 -27.38 3.25
C PHE A 47 -2.81 -27.91 4.42
N GLU A 48 -3.66 -28.91 4.15
CA GLU A 48 -4.50 -29.57 5.15
C GLU A 48 -3.74 -30.37 6.21
N ARG A 49 -2.55 -30.92 5.90
CA ARG A 49 -1.71 -31.63 6.89
C ARG A 49 -0.92 -30.68 7.78
N GLY A 50 -0.52 -29.51 7.28
CA GLY A 50 0.23 -28.51 8.06
C GLY A 50 -0.63 -27.80 9.11
N ILE A 51 -1.91 -27.54 8.80
CA ILE A 51 -2.85 -26.87 9.71
C ILE A 51 -3.11 -27.69 10.99
N GLY A 52 -2.93 -29.01 10.95
CA GLY A 52 -3.06 -29.89 12.12
C GLY A 52 -2.02 -29.64 13.22
N TYR A 53 -0.88 -29.03 12.88
CA TYR A 53 0.20 -28.72 13.83
C TYR A 53 0.12 -27.33 14.45
N LEU A 54 -0.80 -26.46 14.00
CA LEU A 54 -0.88 -25.09 14.49
C LEU A 54 -1.78 -24.94 15.73
N PRO A 55 -1.43 -24.01 16.65
CA PRO A 55 -2.27 -23.64 17.78
C PRO A 55 -3.71 -23.29 17.35
N LYS A 56 -4.70 -23.74 18.13
CA LYS A 56 -6.15 -23.66 17.78
C LYS A 56 -6.63 -22.28 17.31
N LYS A 57 -6.05 -21.18 17.84
CA LYS A 57 -6.39 -19.80 17.44
C LYS A 57 -5.99 -19.50 15.99
N ILE A 58 -4.79 -19.89 15.59
CA ILE A 58 -4.27 -19.64 14.23
C ILE A 58 -4.97 -20.57 13.23
N ALA A 59 -5.22 -21.82 13.63
CA ALA A 59 -5.98 -22.77 12.81
C ALA A 59 -7.43 -22.33 12.54
N LYS A 60 -8.03 -21.50 13.42
CA LYS A 60 -9.35 -20.90 13.18
C LYS A 60 -9.26 -19.75 12.18
N VAL A 61 -8.34 -18.81 12.38
CA VAL A 61 -8.11 -17.69 11.45
C VAL A 61 -7.78 -18.18 10.04
N ILE A 62 -6.95 -19.21 9.91
CA ILE A 62 -6.62 -19.82 8.61
C ILE A 62 -7.86 -20.46 7.97
N ARG A 63 -8.73 -21.12 8.75
CA ARG A 63 -9.98 -21.71 8.23
C ARG A 63 -11.00 -20.65 7.79
N ASP A 64 -11.12 -19.56 8.55
CA ASP A 64 -12.01 -18.46 8.19
C ASP A 64 -11.52 -17.75 6.92
N LEU A 65 -10.21 -17.53 6.80
CA LEU A 65 -9.57 -17.04 5.56
C LEU A 65 -9.77 -18.00 4.39
N ASP A 66 -9.67 -19.31 4.63
CA ASP A 66 -9.85 -20.33 3.61
C ASP A 66 -11.28 -20.38 3.07
N GLN A 67 -12.28 -20.31 3.95
CA GLN A 67 -13.69 -20.19 3.54
C GLN A 67 -13.93 -18.91 2.75
N ALA A 68 -13.33 -17.78 3.15
CA ALA A 68 -13.42 -16.54 2.40
C ALA A 68 -12.80 -16.68 0.99
N VAL A 69 -11.65 -17.35 0.86
CA VAL A 69 -11.00 -17.61 -0.43
C VAL A 69 -11.88 -18.49 -1.34
N LEU A 70 -12.51 -19.53 -0.77
CA LEU A 70 -13.44 -20.39 -1.52
C LEU A 70 -14.68 -19.62 -2.00
N TYR A 71 -15.19 -18.69 -1.20
CA TYR A 71 -16.28 -17.79 -1.61
C TYR A 71 -15.84 -16.86 -2.76
N TYR A 72 -14.67 -16.22 -2.62
CA TYR A 72 -14.09 -15.36 -3.66
C TYR A 72 -13.83 -16.10 -4.98
N ARG A 73 -13.53 -17.40 -4.93
CA ARG A 73 -13.32 -18.25 -6.11
C ARG A 73 -14.57 -18.39 -7.00
N THR A 74 -15.77 -18.20 -6.46
CA THR A 74 -17.00 -18.17 -7.27
C THR A 74 -17.15 -16.88 -8.08
N GLN A 75 -16.38 -15.83 -7.75
CA GLN A 75 -16.43 -14.51 -8.39
C GLN A 75 -15.10 -14.04 -8.98
N LEU A 76 -14.29 -14.96 -9.52
CA LEU A 76 -12.97 -14.64 -10.12
C LEU A 76 -13.03 -13.53 -11.19
N LYS A 77 -14.13 -13.45 -11.96
CA LYS A 77 -14.34 -12.35 -12.94
C LYS A 77 -14.43 -10.98 -12.26
N GLY A 78 -15.13 -10.90 -11.12
CA GLY A 78 -15.22 -9.69 -10.31
C GLY A 78 -13.88 -9.29 -9.72
N ILE A 79 -13.12 -10.25 -9.20
CA ILE A 79 -11.76 -10.02 -8.67
C ILE A 79 -10.83 -9.51 -9.77
N GLY A 80 -10.85 -10.14 -10.95
CA GLY A 80 -10.05 -9.70 -12.10
C GLY A 80 -10.35 -8.27 -12.50
N LEU A 81 -11.64 -7.90 -12.55
CA LEU A 81 -12.07 -6.53 -12.85
C LEU A 81 -11.57 -5.54 -11.78
N TRP A 82 -11.71 -5.87 -10.49
CA TRP A 82 -11.22 -5.03 -9.40
C TRP A 82 -9.70 -4.89 -9.39
N ILE A 83 -8.96 -5.94 -9.75
CA ILE A 83 -7.51 -5.87 -9.93
C ILE A 83 -7.18 -4.87 -11.03
N LEU A 84 -7.90 -4.85 -12.15
CA LEU A 84 -7.69 -3.89 -13.24
C LEU A 84 -8.10 -2.46 -12.89
N PHE A 85 -9.12 -2.28 -12.06
CA PHE A 85 -9.51 -0.96 -11.55
C PHE A 85 -8.58 -0.43 -10.46
N SER A 86 -7.94 -1.30 -9.69
CA SER A 86 -7.09 -0.88 -8.58
C SER A 86 -5.94 0.04 -9.01
N PRO A 87 -5.23 -0.17 -10.14
CA PRO A 87 -4.26 0.78 -10.65
C PRO A 87 -4.79 2.19 -10.84
N VAL A 88 -6.00 2.32 -11.36
CA VAL A 88 -6.61 3.62 -11.64
C VAL A 88 -6.84 4.38 -10.33
N ILE A 89 -7.43 3.72 -9.34
CA ILE A 89 -7.68 4.30 -8.02
C ILE A 89 -6.36 4.72 -7.36
N TYR A 90 -5.36 3.84 -7.34
CA TYR A 90 -4.07 4.17 -6.73
C TYR A 90 -3.31 5.25 -7.49
N SER A 91 -3.44 5.32 -8.81
CA SER A 91 -2.83 6.39 -9.61
C SER A 91 -3.43 7.76 -9.24
N VAL A 92 -4.75 7.84 -9.09
CA VAL A 92 -5.42 9.07 -8.62
C VAL A 92 -4.90 9.47 -7.23
N VAL A 93 -4.76 8.51 -6.33
CA VAL A 93 -4.19 8.77 -4.99
C VAL A 93 -2.76 9.29 -5.09
N PHE A 94 -1.89 8.68 -5.91
CA PHE A 94 -0.49 9.12 -6.03
C PHE A 94 -0.36 10.49 -6.70
N VAL A 95 -1.24 10.80 -7.66
CA VAL A 95 -1.33 12.16 -8.22
C VAL A 95 -1.76 13.18 -7.16
N SER A 96 -2.67 12.82 -6.25
CA SER A 96 -3.03 13.68 -5.11
C SER A 96 -1.81 14.00 -4.24
N PHE A 97 -0.99 13.00 -3.92
CA PHE A 97 0.29 13.21 -3.21
C PHE A 97 1.24 14.15 -3.96
N PHE A 98 1.30 14.04 -5.28
CA PHE A 98 2.12 14.93 -6.10
C PHE A 98 1.59 16.38 -6.12
N ILE A 99 0.27 16.58 -6.08
CA ILE A 99 -0.29 17.93 -5.94
C ILE A 99 0.04 18.52 -4.57
N MET A 100 -0.04 17.72 -3.51
CA MET A 100 0.37 18.12 -2.15
C MET A 100 1.87 18.45 -2.06
N ASP A 101 2.72 17.66 -2.72
CA ASP A 101 4.16 17.94 -2.87
C ASP A 101 4.41 19.35 -3.41
N ARG A 102 3.71 19.71 -4.50
CA ARG A 102 3.86 21.01 -5.15
C ARG A 102 3.39 22.15 -4.26
N ALA A 103 2.30 21.96 -3.53
CA ALA A 103 1.80 22.95 -2.57
C ALA A 103 2.77 23.17 -1.39
N LEU A 104 3.43 22.10 -0.92
CA LEU A 104 4.37 22.14 0.20
C LEU A 104 5.82 22.43 -0.24
N GLY A 105 6.06 22.58 -1.55
CA GLY A 105 7.37 22.88 -2.12
C GLY A 105 8.40 21.75 -1.94
N VAL A 106 7.96 20.50 -1.88
CA VAL A 106 8.82 19.33 -1.63
C VAL A 106 9.68 19.00 -2.85
N GLY A 107 9.12 19.05 -4.06
CA GLY A 107 9.89 19.07 -5.31
C GLY A 107 10.29 17.69 -5.83
N LEU A 108 9.60 16.62 -5.42
CA LEU A 108 9.82 15.29 -5.99
C LEU A 108 9.18 15.16 -7.38
N GLN A 109 9.66 14.18 -8.15
CA GLN A 109 9.03 13.82 -9.42
C GLN A 109 7.81 12.94 -9.17
N LEU A 110 6.84 12.95 -10.09
CA LEU A 110 5.67 12.09 -10.00
C LEU A 110 6.07 10.60 -9.92
N THR A 111 7.10 10.21 -10.68
CA THR A 111 7.67 8.86 -10.67
C THR A 111 8.16 8.42 -9.28
N ASP A 112 8.72 9.34 -8.49
CA ASP A 112 9.17 9.04 -7.12
C ASP A 112 7.97 8.64 -6.24
N TYR A 113 6.82 9.31 -6.38
CA TYR A 113 5.60 8.98 -5.63
C TYR A 113 5.01 7.62 -5.99
N PHE A 114 5.08 7.23 -7.27
CA PHE A 114 4.66 5.91 -7.70
C PHE A 114 5.53 4.78 -7.14
N VAL A 115 6.72 5.07 -6.61
CA VAL A 115 7.59 4.10 -5.92
C VAL A 115 7.38 4.16 -4.40
N ILE A 116 7.35 5.38 -3.84
CA ILE A 116 7.24 5.62 -2.40
C ILE A 116 5.86 5.17 -1.89
N CYS A 117 4.78 5.67 -2.49
CA CYS A 117 3.42 5.46 -1.95
C CYS A 117 3.02 3.97 -1.84
N PRO A 118 3.27 3.09 -2.83
CA PRO A 118 2.97 1.67 -2.68
C PRO A 118 3.71 1.01 -1.52
N ILE A 119 4.98 1.34 -1.29
CA ILE A 119 5.74 0.80 -0.15
C ILE A 119 5.09 1.25 1.15
N VAL A 120 4.83 2.56 1.28
CA VAL A 120 4.24 3.11 2.50
C VAL A 120 2.87 2.50 2.77
N PHE A 121 2.01 2.38 1.76
CA PHE A 121 0.66 1.82 1.89
C PHE A 121 0.64 0.33 2.26
N VAL A 122 1.59 -0.45 1.76
CA VAL A 122 1.73 -1.85 2.15
C VAL A 122 2.20 -1.97 3.59
N LEU A 123 3.24 -1.22 3.98
CA LEU A 123 3.83 -1.32 5.32
C LEU A 123 2.94 -0.72 6.41
N GLN A 124 2.22 0.38 6.14
CA GLN A 124 1.29 0.97 7.10
C GLN A 124 0.02 0.11 7.30
N GLY A 125 -0.25 -0.83 6.39
CA GLY A 125 -1.37 -1.77 6.51
C GLY A 125 -1.16 -2.84 7.58
N ILE A 126 0.06 -2.96 8.12
CA ILE A 126 0.34 -3.84 9.25
C ILE A 126 -0.28 -3.21 10.50
N PRO A 127 -1.20 -3.91 11.21
CA PRO A 127 -1.99 -3.34 12.31
C PRO A 127 -1.17 -3.23 13.61
N ILE A 128 0.00 -2.59 13.54
CA ILE A 128 0.86 -2.28 14.69
C ILE A 128 0.43 -0.95 15.32
N ALA A 129 -0.13 -0.02 14.53
CA ALA A 129 -0.57 1.28 14.98
C ALA A 129 -1.98 1.62 14.45
N PRO A 130 -2.82 2.34 15.23
CA PRO A 130 -4.16 2.73 14.81
C PRO A 130 -4.09 3.60 13.55
N ALA A 131 -4.79 3.17 12.50
CA ALA A 131 -4.79 3.79 11.17
C ALA A 131 -3.38 4.07 10.57
N GLY A 132 -2.36 3.33 11.01
CA GLY A 132 -0.98 3.50 10.55
C GLY A 132 -0.33 4.83 10.96
N TRP A 133 -0.82 5.49 12.01
CA TRP A 133 -0.19 6.68 12.61
C TRP A 133 1.21 6.35 13.15
N GLY A 134 2.14 7.30 13.06
CA GLY A 134 3.56 7.09 13.37
C GLY A 134 4.31 6.28 12.31
N ILE A 135 3.80 5.12 11.88
CA ILE A 135 4.45 4.28 10.85
C ILE A 135 4.48 5.01 9.51
N GLY A 136 3.34 5.51 9.04
CA GLY A 136 3.31 6.21 7.76
C GLY A 136 4.06 7.54 7.77
N GLU A 137 4.13 8.25 8.90
CA GLU A 137 4.97 9.45 9.05
C GLU A 137 6.45 9.10 8.99
N ALA A 138 6.89 8.06 9.69
CA ALA A 138 8.26 7.58 9.65
C ALA A 138 8.66 7.12 8.24
N LEU A 139 7.76 6.40 7.54
CA LEU A 139 8.03 5.90 6.19
C LEU A 139 7.99 7.01 5.14
N PHE A 140 6.98 7.88 5.13
CA PHE A 140 6.96 9.03 4.22
C PHE A 140 8.12 9.97 4.49
N GLY A 141 8.38 10.33 5.75
CA GLY A 141 9.53 11.15 6.12
C GLY A 141 10.86 10.52 5.71
N GLY A 142 11.07 9.25 6.00
CA GLY A 142 12.33 8.56 5.67
C GLY A 142 12.56 8.41 4.17
N LEU A 143 11.54 7.98 3.42
CA LEU A 143 11.66 7.77 1.98
C LEU A 143 11.74 9.09 1.21
N ILE A 144 10.89 10.07 1.52
CA ILE A 144 10.96 11.41 0.91
C ILE A 144 12.26 12.11 1.33
N GLY A 145 12.73 11.92 2.57
CA GLY A 145 14.03 12.39 3.02
C GLY A 145 15.17 11.94 2.11
N LYS A 146 15.25 10.63 1.83
CA LYS A 146 16.30 10.03 0.99
C LYS A 146 16.16 10.40 -0.48
N PHE A 147 14.95 10.30 -1.05
CA PHE A 147 14.71 10.62 -2.46
C PHE A 147 14.86 12.13 -2.72
N GLY A 148 14.36 12.96 -1.81
CA GLY A 148 14.43 14.42 -1.90
C GLY A 148 15.84 14.96 -1.70
N ALA A 149 16.61 14.41 -0.75
CA ALA A 149 18.00 14.81 -0.55
C ALA A 149 18.87 14.50 -1.78
N ALA A 150 18.61 13.37 -2.46
CA ALA A 150 19.30 13.02 -3.70
C ALA A 150 19.00 14.00 -4.85
N ASN A 151 17.85 14.68 -4.85
CA ASN A 151 17.49 15.71 -5.82
C ASN A 151 18.12 17.08 -5.51
N LEU A 152 18.43 17.38 -4.24
CA LEU A 152 18.88 18.70 -3.78
C LEU A 152 20.40 18.95 -3.86
N GLY A 153 21.22 17.97 -4.27
CA GLY A 153 22.63 18.20 -4.60
C GLY A 153 23.54 18.60 -3.42
N GLY A 154 23.66 17.74 -2.40
CA GLY A 154 24.75 17.83 -1.41
C GLY A 154 24.62 18.93 -0.35
N ILE A 155 23.47 19.61 -0.26
CA ILE A 155 23.20 20.59 0.80
C ILE A 155 23.25 19.89 2.17
N ILE A 156 24.04 20.45 3.09
CA ILE A 156 24.13 19.96 4.48
C ILE A 156 22.74 20.05 5.12
N GLY A 157 22.23 18.92 5.62
CA GLY A 157 20.91 18.84 6.24
C GLY A 157 19.73 18.66 5.29
N ALA A 158 19.96 18.47 3.98
CA ALA A 158 18.90 18.25 2.99
C ALA A 158 17.95 17.10 3.37
N GLU A 159 18.49 15.99 3.88
CA GLU A 159 17.69 14.83 4.29
C GLU A 159 16.77 15.18 5.48
N ALA A 160 17.26 15.91 6.48
CA ALA A 160 16.46 16.30 7.63
C ALA A 160 15.32 17.25 7.23
N MET A 161 15.61 18.22 6.35
CA MET A 161 14.62 19.14 5.79
C MET A 161 13.58 18.42 4.91
N MET A 162 14.02 17.45 4.09
CA MET A 162 13.10 16.66 3.27
C MET A 162 12.28 15.67 4.09
N ARG A 163 12.81 15.19 5.20
CA ARG A 163 12.09 14.33 6.13
C ARG A 163 10.91 15.06 6.78
N THR A 164 11.10 16.29 7.24
CA THR A 164 9.98 17.08 7.81
C THR A 164 8.91 17.38 6.77
N ARG A 165 9.33 17.69 5.54
CA ARG A 165 8.44 17.82 4.38
C ARG A 165 7.66 16.55 4.07
N GLY A 166 8.31 15.39 4.12
CA GLY A 166 7.65 14.10 3.94
C GLY A 166 6.62 13.80 5.02
N VAL A 167 6.91 14.14 6.28
CA VAL A 167 5.94 14.06 7.38
C VAL A 167 4.77 15.02 7.15
N ALA A 168 5.03 16.25 6.70
CA ALA A 168 3.97 17.23 6.42
C ALA A 168 3.00 16.73 5.32
N VAL A 169 3.52 16.17 4.22
CA VAL A 169 2.71 15.54 3.17
C VAL A 169 1.86 14.38 3.74
N SER A 170 2.47 13.56 4.61
CA SER A 170 1.81 12.42 5.28
C SER A 170 0.63 12.86 6.17
N ILE A 171 0.80 13.96 6.92
CA ILE A 171 -0.24 14.54 7.77
C ILE A 171 -1.32 15.18 6.90
N LEU A 172 -0.95 15.98 5.91
CA LEU A 172 -1.89 16.65 5.01
C LEU A 172 -2.83 15.66 4.32
N TYR A 173 -2.28 14.58 3.78
CA TYR A 173 -3.09 13.51 3.18
C TYR A 173 -4.08 12.91 4.18
N ARG A 174 -3.64 12.61 5.40
CA ARG A 174 -4.52 12.04 6.43
C ARG A 174 -5.61 13.01 6.86
N SER A 175 -5.29 14.28 7.02
CA SER A 175 -6.28 15.32 7.31
C SER A 175 -7.33 15.39 6.20
N GLN A 176 -6.92 15.36 4.93
CA GLN A 176 -7.85 15.29 3.81
C GLN A 176 -8.74 14.04 3.88
N VAL A 177 -8.17 12.85 4.10
CA VAL A 177 -8.95 11.60 4.19
C VAL A 177 -9.93 11.65 5.36
N ALA A 178 -9.52 12.17 6.51
CA ALA A 178 -10.38 12.34 7.68
C ALA A 178 -11.55 13.28 7.38
N LEU A 179 -11.31 14.41 6.71
CA LEU A 179 -12.35 15.35 6.30
C LEU A 179 -13.39 14.68 5.39
N TRP A 180 -12.94 13.95 4.37
CA TRP A 180 -13.86 13.22 3.48
C TRP A 180 -14.64 12.13 4.21
N SER A 181 -14.01 11.47 5.18
CA SER A 181 -14.65 10.43 5.99
C SER A 181 -15.72 11.01 6.92
N LEU A 182 -15.51 12.21 7.47
CA LEU A 182 -16.52 12.93 8.25
C LEU A 182 -17.75 13.27 7.42
N LEU A 183 -17.57 13.70 6.18
CA LEU A 183 -18.68 13.95 5.25
C LEU A 183 -19.50 12.67 4.99
N GLY A 184 -18.82 11.54 4.74
CA GLY A 184 -19.50 10.24 4.61
C GLY A 184 -20.29 9.85 5.88
N GLY A 185 -19.72 10.09 7.06
CA GLY A 185 -20.40 9.90 8.33
C GLY A 185 -21.65 10.78 8.49
N LEU A 186 -21.59 12.03 8.03
CA LEU A 186 -22.74 12.93 8.07
C LEU A 186 -23.88 12.44 7.17
N PHE A 187 -23.57 12.01 5.94
CA PHE A 187 -24.59 11.48 5.02
C PHE A 187 -25.30 10.25 5.58
N THR A 188 -24.54 9.31 6.16
CA THR A 188 -25.14 8.12 6.80
C THR A 188 -26.02 8.45 8.00
N LEU A 189 -25.66 9.47 8.81
CA LEU A 189 -26.50 9.94 9.90
C LEU A 189 -27.79 10.62 9.42
N ILE A 190 -27.73 11.37 8.32
CA ILE A 190 -28.90 12.01 7.70
C ILE A 190 -29.85 10.93 7.16
N GLU A 191 -29.33 9.93 6.45
CA GLU A 191 -30.11 8.83 5.90
C GLU A 191 -30.81 8.02 7.00
N ARG A 192 -30.09 7.73 8.09
CA ARG A 192 -30.66 7.02 9.24
C ARG A 192 -31.79 7.76 9.95
N ARG A 193 -31.88 9.10 9.84
CA ARG A 193 -33.02 9.87 10.37
C ARG A 193 -34.24 9.87 9.45
N ARG A 194 -34.08 9.44 8.20
CA ARG A 194 -35.13 9.46 7.17
C ARG A 194 -35.91 8.15 7.08
N HIS A 195 -35.38 7.08 7.69
CA HIS A 195 -35.99 5.76 7.88
C HIS A 195 -36.31 5.53 9.35
#